data_AF-A0A1W2LPD1-F1
#
_entry.id   AF-A0A1W2LPD1-F1
#
_cell.length_a   1.000
_cell.length_b   1.000
_cell.length_c   1.000
_cell.angle_alpha   90.00
_cell.angle_beta   90.00
_cell.angle_gamma   90.00
#
_symmetry.space_group_name_H-M   'P 1'
#
loop_
_entity.id
_entity.type
_entity.pdbx_description
1 polymer ?
#
loop_
_entity_poly.entity_id
_entity_poly.type
_entity_poly.pdbx_seq_one_letter_code
_entity_poly.pdbx_strand_id
1 'polypeptide(L)'
;METSLRSAAFGDGVPPPDPFAVPASPRGRLLAAIGLGARGRYAAAATLLNGLRVNGGPVFASLAASTLASHRRQLGGHTAALVLDGEALALAIAEPSGEPDPDGLDAEGARADALLGLAADNLGRGRLTAARRLVARADVHCGNWRTRTRAGWVGAEIELAGNISGAAIAPAEMALETARARGACRHVVKSSLVLAVTIANGGSAERDRAKALVESARETAEKYEFNSLLWVACLLEADFGAGHADEYRSRSAELLHAVLRHADPCGRWLARESPWVPL
;
A
#
# COMPACT_ATOMS: atom_id res chain seq x y z
N MET A 1 -2.64 -4.67 -23.61
CA MET A 1 -3.23 -4.98 -22.29
C MET A 1 -2.24 -4.75 -21.15
N GLU A 2 -1.07 -5.41 -21.15
CA GLU A 2 -0.08 -5.27 -20.07
C GLU A 2 0.37 -3.81 -19.82
N THR A 3 0.63 -3.03 -20.87
CA THR A 3 0.97 -1.60 -20.74
C THR A 3 -0.12 -0.78 -20.04
N SER A 4 -1.39 -1.05 -20.35
CA SER A 4 -2.54 -0.37 -19.70
C SER A 4 -2.66 -0.79 -18.23
N LEU A 5 -2.46 -2.08 -17.92
CA LEU A 5 -2.42 -2.56 -16.53
C LEU A 5 -1.25 -1.97 -15.73
N ARG A 6 -0.10 -1.80 -16.38
CA ARG A 6 1.06 -1.13 -15.78
C ARG A 6 0.76 0.34 -15.51
N SER A 7 0.12 1.05 -16.44
CA SER A 7 -0.33 2.45 -16.21
C SER A 7 -1.33 2.54 -15.07
N ALA A 8 -2.29 1.62 -14.99
CA ALA A 8 -3.26 1.58 -13.89
C ALA A 8 -2.58 1.32 -12.53
N ALA A 9 -1.56 0.45 -12.48
CA ALA A 9 -0.84 0.12 -11.25
C ALA A 9 0.15 1.21 -10.81
N PHE A 10 0.87 1.82 -11.76
CA PHE A 10 2.09 2.59 -11.52
C PHE A 10 2.20 3.92 -12.28
N GLY A 11 1.21 4.26 -13.11
CA GLY A 11 1.16 5.49 -13.90
C GLY A 11 0.00 6.40 -13.50
N ASP A 12 -0.70 6.92 -14.49
CA ASP A 12 -1.81 7.88 -14.36
C ASP A 12 -3.01 7.38 -13.55
N GLY A 13 -3.05 6.09 -13.25
CA GLY A 13 -4.07 5.49 -12.40
C GLY A 13 -5.39 5.22 -13.11
N VAL A 14 -5.49 5.47 -14.43
CA VAL A 14 -6.69 5.18 -15.20
C VAL A 14 -6.89 3.66 -15.22
N PRO A 15 -7.93 3.12 -14.56
CA PRO A 15 -8.15 1.69 -14.56
C PRO A 15 -8.59 1.23 -15.96
N PRO A 16 -8.24 0.00 -16.39
CA PRO A 16 -8.84 -0.57 -17.58
C PRO A 16 -10.37 -0.75 -17.36
N PRO A 17 -11.18 -0.75 -18.43
CA PRO A 17 -12.63 -0.98 -18.34
C PRO A 17 -12.96 -2.27 -17.60
N ASP A 18 -14.03 -2.28 -16.80
CA ASP A 18 -14.52 -3.48 -16.10
C ASP A 18 -15.64 -4.17 -16.91
N PRO A 19 -15.58 -5.49 -17.17
CA PRO A 19 -14.46 -6.40 -16.91
C PRO A 19 -13.32 -6.20 -17.92
N PHE A 20 -12.07 -6.38 -17.47
CA PHE A 20 -10.91 -6.43 -18.35
C PHE A 20 -10.35 -7.85 -18.48
N ALA A 21 -9.80 -8.17 -19.64
CA ALA A 21 -9.12 -9.44 -19.85
C ALA A 21 -7.81 -9.48 -19.05
N VAL A 22 -7.64 -10.52 -18.22
CA VAL A 22 -6.41 -10.75 -17.46
C VAL A 22 -5.41 -11.48 -18.36
N PRO A 23 -4.20 -10.93 -18.62
CA PRO A 23 -3.19 -11.63 -19.40
C PRO A 23 -2.74 -12.94 -18.74
N ALA A 24 -2.34 -13.93 -19.52
CA ALA A 24 -1.81 -15.19 -18.99
C ALA A 24 -0.37 -15.07 -18.44
N SER A 25 0.38 -14.03 -18.79
CA SER A 25 1.75 -13.81 -18.30
C SER A 25 1.75 -13.64 -16.76
N PRO A 26 2.76 -14.15 -16.02
CA PRO A 26 2.87 -13.92 -14.58
C PRO A 26 2.84 -12.43 -14.21
N ARG A 27 3.60 -11.61 -14.96
CA ARG A 27 3.62 -10.15 -14.81
C ARG A 27 2.25 -9.51 -15.05
N GLY A 28 1.55 -9.89 -16.12
CA GLY A 28 0.22 -9.36 -16.42
C GLY A 28 -0.82 -9.72 -15.36
N ARG A 29 -0.77 -10.95 -14.82
CA ARG A 29 -1.61 -11.36 -13.68
C ARG A 29 -1.31 -10.58 -12.41
N LEU A 30 -0.03 -10.31 -12.14
CA LEU A 30 0.39 -9.51 -10.98
C LEU A 30 -0.13 -8.08 -11.10
N LEU A 31 0.06 -7.43 -12.26
CA LEU A 31 -0.43 -6.08 -12.52
C LEU A 31 -1.96 -6.00 -12.42
N ALA A 32 -2.68 -6.99 -12.95
CA ALA A 32 -4.12 -7.11 -12.79
C ALA A 32 -4.54 -7.21 -11.32
N ALA A 33 -3.83 -8.02 -10.53
CA ALA A 33 -4.10 -8.18 -9.11
C ALA A 33 -3.83 -6.87 -8.32
N ILE A 34 -2.77 -6.14 -8.64
CA ILE A 34 -2.46 -4.83 -8.04
C ILE A 34 -3.59 -3.83 -8.33
N GLY A 35 -4.05 -3.75 -9.59
CA GLY A 35 -5.16 -2.89 -9.98
C GLY A 35 -6.49 -3.25 -9.30
N LEU A 36 -6.81 -4.55 -9.22
CA LEU A 36 -7.99 -5.03 -8.48
C LEU A 36 -7.90 -4.70 -6.99
N GLY A 37 -6.73 -4.90 -6.38
CA GLY A 37 -6.46 -4.56 -4.99
C GLY A 37 -6.60 -3.06 -4.71
N ALA A 38 -6.13 -2.21 -5.63
CA ALA A 38 -6.31 -0.77 -5.54
C ALA A 38 -7.79 -0.36 -5.46
N ARG A 39 -8.64 -1.01 -6.23
CA ARG A 39 -10.10 -0.80 -6.26
C ARG A 39 -10.86 -1.53 -5.14
N GLY A 40 -10.15 -2.14 -4.19
CA GLY A 40 -10.76 -2.87 -3.07
C GLY A 40 -11.34 -4.23 -3.44
N ARG A 41 -11.07 -4.75 -4.65
CA ARG A 41 -11.56 -6.07 -5.11
C ARG A 41 -10.65 -7.20 -4.64
N TYR A 42 -10.47 -7.31 -3.32
CA TYR A 42 -9.47 -8.18 -2.72
C TYR A 42 -9.67 -9.67 -3.00
N ALA A 43 -10.90 -10.17 -3.12
CA ALA A 43 -11.17 -11.56 -3.47
C ALA A 43 -10.68 -11.89 -4.88
N ALA A 44 -11.00 -11.04 -5.87
CA ALA A 44 -10.56 -11.21 -7.24
C ALA A 44 -9.02 -11.11 -7.35
N ALA A 45 -8.43 -10.14 -6.66
CA ALA A 45 -6.97 -10.03 -6.57
C ALA A 45 -6.35 -11.28 -5.91
N ALA A 46 -6.89 -11.76 -4.80
CA ALA A 46 -6.40 -12.94 -4.09
C ALA A 46 -6.41 -14.20 -4.96
N THR A 47 -7.42 -14.39 -5.81
CA THR A 47 -7.45 -15.50 -6.78
C THR A 47 -6.23 -15.48 -7.70
N LEU A 48 -5.90 -14.32 -8.28
CA LEU A 48 -4.75 -14.17 -9.16
C LEU A 48 -3.43 -14.34 -8.40
N LEU A 49 -3.32 -13.74 -7.21
CA LEU A 49 -2.10 -13.78 -6.38
C LEU A 49 -1.81 -15.20 -5.88
N ASN A 50 -2.82 -15.94 -5.43
CA ASN A 50 -2.63 -17.34 -5.02
C ASN A 50 -2.22 -18.23 -6.19
N GLY A 51 -2.77 -18.01 -7.39
CA GLY A 51 -2.31 -18.70 -8.60
C GLY A 51 -0.84 -18.42 -8.92
N LEU A 52 -0.40 -17.17 -8.76
CA LEU A 52 1.01 -16.77 -8.94
C LEU A 52 1.95 -17.31 -7.87
N ARG A 53 1.49 -17.39 -6.61
CA ARG A 53 2.27 -18.00 -5.53
C ARG A 53 2.61 -19.47 -5.83
N VAL A 54 1.72 -20.19 -6.51
CA VAL A 54 1.94 -21.59 -6.90
C VAL A 54 2.72 -21.72 -8.21
N ASN A 55 2.42 -20.91 -9.23
CA ASN A 55 2.88 -21.15 -10.61
C ASN A 55 3.67 -19.98 -11.24
N GLY A 56 3.99 -18.93 -10.49
CA GLY A 56 4.60 -17.70 -11.03
C GLY A 56 6.13 -17.75 -11.20
N GLY A 57 6.79 -18.76 -10.64
CA GLY A 57 8.25 -18.74 -10.41
C GLY A 57 8.62 -17.86 -9.21
N PRO A 58 9.86 -17.97 -8.69
CA PRO A 58 10.23 -17.42 -7.38
C PRO A 58 9.96 -15.92 -7.22
N VAL A 59 10.37 -15.10 -8.19
CA VAL A 59 10.20 -13.63 -8.15
C VAL A 59 8.72 -13.22 -8.14
N PHE A 60 7.91 -13.76 -9.07
CA PHE A 60 6.48 -13.40 -9.11
C PHE A 60 5.67 -14.02 -7.97
N ALA A 61 6.07 -15.20 -7.47
CA ALA A 61 5.48 -15.78 -6.27
C ALA A 61 5.76 -14.89 -5.05
N SER A 62 7.00 -14.38 -4.90
CA SER A 62 7.36 -13.41 -3.87
C SER A 62 6.55 -12.12 -3.97
N LEU A 63 6.52 -11.48 -5.15
CA LEU A 63 5.75 -10.26 -5.37
C LEU A 63 4.25 -10.47 -5.12
N ALA A 64 3.73 -11.64 -5.49
CA ALA A 64 2.33 -11.99 -5.24
C ALA A 64 2.05 -12.18 -3.74
N ALA A 65 2.95 -12.84 -3.01
CA ALA A 65 2.86 -12.99 -1.56
C ALA A 65 2.89 -11.62 -0.85
N SER A 66 3.83 -10.75 -1.18
CA SER A 66 3.89 -9.39 -0.61
C SER A 66 2.72 -8.49 -1.00
N THR A 67 2.18 -8.64 -2.22
CA THR A 67 0.95 -7.92 -2.61
C THR A 67 -0.25 -8.40 -1.80
N LEU A 68 -0.40 -9.72 -1.61
CA LEU A 68 -1.45 -10.29 -0.77
C LEU A 68 -1.28 -9.86 0.70
N ALA A 69 -0.04 -9.82 1.20
CA ALA A 69 0.30 -9.33 2.54
C ALA A 69 -0.16 -7.88 2.71
N SER A 70 0.08 -7.02 1.73
CA SER A 70 -0.40 -5.63 1.74
C SER A 70 -1.93 -5.54 1.83
N HIS A 71 -2.68 -6.44 1.18
CA HIS A 71 -4.13 -6.49 1.31
C HIS A 71 -4.55 -6.91 2.72
N ARG A 72 -3.85 -7.87 3.33
CA ARG A 72 -4.12 -8.29 4.72
C ARG A 72 -3.83 -7.16 5.71
N ARG A 73 -2.73 -6.44 5.52
CA ARG A 73 -2.38 -5.23 6.29
C ARG A 73 -3.43 -4.14 6.20
N GLN A 74 -3.96 -3.89 5.00
CA GLN A 74 -5.01 -2.87 4.82
C GLN A 74 -6.29 -3.20 5.62
N LEU A 75 -6.51 -4.47 5.91
CA LEU A 75 -7.61 -4.97 6.75
C LEU A 75 -7.15 -5.23 8.20
N GLY A 76 -6.02 -4.64 8.63
CA GLY A 76 -5.45 -4.74 9.98
C GLY A 76 -4.86 -6.10 10.35
N GLY A 77 -4.79 -7.04 9.41
CA GLY A 77 -4.30 -8.40 9.60
C GLY A 77 -2.78 -8.53 9.59
N HIS A 78 -2.07 -7.80 10.45
CA HIS A 78 -0.59 -7.77 10.48
C HIS A 78 0.07 -9.14 10.71
N THR A 79 -0.52 -10.00 11.56
CA THR A 79 0.02 -11.35 11.79
C THR A 79 -0.07 -12.22 10.53
N ALA A 80 -1.16 -12.13 9.78
CA ALA A 80 -1.33 -12.86 8.53
C ALA A 80 -0.43 -12.31 7.41
N ALA A 81 -0.29 -10.98 7.34
CA ALA A 81 0.61 -10.33 6.41
C ALA A 81 2.08 -10.70 6.68
N LEU A 82 2.50 -10.76 7.94
CA LEU A 82 3.86 -11.15 8.32
C LEU A 82 4.27 -12.53 7.78
N VAL A 83 3.34 -13.50 7.81
CA VAL A 83 3.60 -14.86 7.29
C VAL A 83 3.84 -14.81 5.79
N LEU A 84 3.03 -14.03 5.06
CA LEU A 84 3.14 -13.87 3.62
C LEU A 84 4.41 -13.11 3.21
N ASP A 85 4.77 -12.04 3.92
CA ASP A 85 6.01 -11.30 3.65
C ASP A 85 7.26 -12.12 4.06
N GLY A 86 7.14 -13.04 5.03
CA GLY A 86 8.18 -14.02 5.34
C GLY A 86 8.37 -15.07 4.24
N GLU A 87 7.26 -15.61 3.71
CA GLU A 87 7.27 -16.48 2.51
C GLU A 87 7.88 -15.76 1.31
N ALA A 88 7.49 -14.51 1.07
CA ALA A 88 8.05 -13.68 -0.01
C ALA A 88 9.57 -13.54 0.13
N LEU A 89 10.07 -13.20 1.33
CA LEU A 89 11.51 -13.08 1.55
C LEU A 89 12.22 -14.42 1.30
N ALA A 90 11.68 -15.54 1.77
CA ALA A 90 12.28 -16.85 1.55
C ALA A 90 12.40 -17.21 0.06
N LEU A 91 11.39 -16.83 -0.75
CA LEU A 91 11.39 -17.02 -2.19
C LEU A 91 12.39 -16.10 -2.91
N ALA A 92 12.54 -14.86 -2.46
CA ALA A 92 13.36 -13.87 -3.15
C ALA A 92 14.82 -13.84 -2.68
N ILE A 93 15.16 -14.29 -1.47
CA ILE A 93 16.49 -14.04 -0.88
C ILE A 93 17.65 -14.72 -1.61
N ALA A 94 17.41 -15.88 -2.23
CA ALA A 94 18.42 -16.64 -2.97
C ALA A 94 18.41 -16.36 -4.48
N GLU A 95 17.39 -15.66 -4.99
CA GLU A 95 17.27 -15.39 -6.41
C GLU A 95 18.37 -14.42 -6.87
N PRO A 96 19.07 -14.69 -7.98
CA PRO A 96 20.06 -13.76 -8.50
C PRO A 96 19.37 -12.49 -9.00
N SER A 97 20.08 -11.35 -8.93
CA SER A 97 19.61 -10.13 -9.57
C SER A 97 19.50 -10.37 -11.09
N GLY A 98 18.33 -10.08 -11.64
CA GLY A 98 18.04 -10.26 -13.07
C GLY A 98 18.01 -8.93 -13.82
N GLU A 99 17.39 -8.93 -14.99
CA GLU A 99 17.10 -7.70 -15.73
C GLU A 99 16.22 -6.77 -14.88
N PRO A 100 16.62 -5.51 -14.67
CA PRO A 100 15.87 -4.57 -13.84
C PRO A 100 14.54 -4.20 -14.51
N ASP A 101 13.46 -4.22 -13.72
CA ASP A 101 12.16 -3.70 -14.12
C ASP A 101 12.02 -2.25 -13.60
N PRO A 102 11.56 -1.29 -14.43
CA PRO A 102 11.50 0.12 -14.04
C PRO A 102 10.57 0.38 -12.85
N ASP A 103 9.59 -0.50 -12.61
CA ASP A 103 8.69 -0.43 -11.47
C ASP A 103 9.04 -1.49 -10.41
N GLY A 104 10.23 -2.09 -10.46
CA GLY A 104 10.72 -3.04 -9.47
C GLY A 104 9.92 -4.34 -9.43
N LEU A 105 9.41 -4.81 -10.58
CA LEU A 105 8.85 -6.16 -10.72
C LEU A 105 9.94 -7.21 -11.04
N ASP A 106 11.05 -7.14 -10.31
CA ASP A 106 12.26 -7.96 -10.44
C ASP A 106 12.67 -8.53 -9.06
N ALA A 107 13.80 -9.25 -9.00
CA ALA A 107 14.28 -9.88 -7.76
C ALA A 107 14.65 -8.86 -6.67
N GLU A 108 15.21 -7.70 -7.02
CA GLU A 108 15.57 -6.66 -6.05
C GLU A 108 14.32 -5.97 -5.48
N GLY A 109 13.36 -5.65 -6.34
CA GLY A 109 12.06 -5.14 -5.91
C GLY A 109 11.30 -6.14 -5.04
N ALA A 110 11.38 -7.43 -5.33
CA ALA A 110 10.79 -8.49 -4.52
C ALA A 110 11.43 -8.57 -3.11
N ARG A 111 12.77 -8.50 -3.02
CA ARG A 111 13.48 -8.45 -1.72
C ARG A 111 13.11 -7.21 -0.91
N ALA A 112 13.11 -6.05 -1.55
CA ALA A 112 12.72 -4.80 -0.91
C ALA A 112 11.27 -4.85 -0.40
N ASP A 113 10.33 -5.33 -1.21
CA ASP A 113 8.92 -5.45 -0.81
C ASP A 113 8.72 -6.36 0.39
N ALA A 114 9.37 -7.52 0.40
CA ALA A 114 9.28 -8.47 1.49
C ALA A 114 9.87 -7.91 2.79
N LEU A 115 11.05 -7.27 2.74
CA LEU A 115 11.68 -6.67 3.91
C LEU A 115 10.90 -5.47 4.45
N LEU A 116 10.43 -4.58 3.58
CA LEU A 116 9.58 -3.44 3.97
C LEU A 116 8.22 -3.91 4.49
N GLY A 117 7.66 -4.98 3.91
CA GLY A 117 6.44 -5.61 4.37
C GLY A 117 6.58 -6.19 5.78
N LEU A 118 7.63 -6.98 6.02
CA LEU A 118 7.99 -7.47 7.35
C LEU A 118 8.20 -6.33 8.35
N ALA A 119 8.79 -5.21 7.92
CA ALA A 119 8.97 -4.04 8.78
C ALA A 119 7.62 -3.43 9.16
N ALA A 120 6.73 -3.21 8.20
CA ALA A 120 5.38 -2.69 8.44
C ALA A 120 4.54 -3.60 9.34
N ASP A 121 4.67 -4.92 9.21
CA ASP A 121 3.96 -5.87 10.06
C ASP A 121 4.52 -5.95 11.48
N ASN A 122 5.83 -5.82 11.65
CA ASN A 122 6.40 -5.68 12.99
C ASN A 122 5.98 -4.36 13.63
N LEU A 123 5.90 -3.27 12.85
CA LEU A 123 5.39 -1.98 13.31
C LEU A 123 3.94 -2.10 13.80
N GLY A 124 3.02 -2.63 12.99
CA GLY A 124 1.61 -2.81 13.36
C GLY A 124 1.38 -3.78 14.53
N ARG A 125 2.41 -4.55 14.91
CA ARG A 125 2.43 -5.42 16.09
C ARG A 125 3.17 -4.80 17.30
N GLY A 126 3.54 -3.53 17.23
CA GLY A 126 4.24 -2.81 18.30
C GLY A 126 5.73 -3.15 18.44
N ARG A 127 6.32 -3.87 17.49
CA ARG A 127 7.73 -4.31 17.53
C ARG A 127 8.65 -3.32 16.82
N LEU A 128 8.72 -2.09 17.34
CA LEU A 128 9.41 -0.96 16.70
C LEU A 128 10.90 -1.24 16.40
N THR A 129 11.63 -1.85 17.33
CA THR A 129 13.05 -2.20 17.12
C THR A 129 13.24 -3.18 15.97
N ALA A 130 12.35 -4.16 15.83
CA ALA A 130 12.41 -5.12 14.73
C ALA A 130 12.11 -4.42 13.39
N ALA A 131 11.10 -3.54 13.37
CA ALA A 131 10.75 -2.75 12.19
C ALA A 131 11.95 -1.90 11.69
N ARG A 132 12.64 -1.18 12.60
CA ARG A 132 13.83 -0.38 12.24
C ARG A 132 14.96 -1.22 11.65
N ARG A 133 15.25 -2.38 12.25
CA ARG A 133 16.27 -3.31 11.72
C ARG A 133 15.92 -3.83 10.33
N LEU A 134 14.64 -4.10 10.07
CA LEU A 134 14.19 -4.58 8.76
C LEU A 134 14.25 -3.49 7.70
N VAL A 135 13.89 -2.25 8.02
CA VAL A 135 14.07 -1.10 7.10
C VAL A 135 15.55 -0.90 6.76
N ALA A 136 16.45 -0.94 7.75
CA ALA A 136 17.89 -0.82 7.51
C ALA A 136 18.42 -1.93 6.57
N ARG A 137 17.87 -3.14 6.66
CA ARG A 137 18.22 -4.24 5.74
C ARG A 137 17.61 -4.06 4.35
N ALA A 138 16.45 -3.43 4.24
CA ALA A 138 15.80 -3.17 2.96
C ALA A 138 16.54 -2.11 2.12
N ASP A 139 17.29 -1.21 2.77
CA ASP A 139 17.89 -0.03 2.15
C ASP A 139 18.72 -0.36 0.89
N VAL A 140 19.56 -1.39 0.95
CA VAL A 140 20.40 -1.83 -0.19
C VAL A 140 19.59 -2.33 -1.39
N HIS A 141 18.32 -2.68 -1.20
CA HIS A 141 17.40 -3.13 -2.23
C HIS A 141 16.44 -2.02 -2.72
N CYS A 142 16.45 -0.84 -2.08
CA CYS A 142 15.59 0.30 -2.41
C CYS A 142 16.11 1.14 -3.60
N GLY A 143 16.45 0.46 -4.71
CA GLY A 143 17.10 1.06 -5.87
C GLY A 143 16.15 1.73 -6.88
N ASN A 144 14.84 1.47 -6.83
CA ASN A 144 13.86 2.01 -7.77
C ASN A 144 12.87 2.97 -7.10
N TRP A 145 12.09 3.69 -7.90
CA TRP A 145 11.15 4.69 -7.38
C TRP A 145 10.10 4.07 -6.44
N ARG A 146 9.59 2.87 -6.76
CA ARG A 146 8.51 2.22 -6.00
C ARG A 146 8.99 1.76 -4.63
N THR A 147 10.18 1.16 -4.57
CA THR A 147 10.79 0.70 -3.32
C THR A 147 11.21 1.87 -2.45
N ARG A 148 11.76 2.95 -3.01
CA ARG A 148 12.01 4.22 -2.29
C ARG A 148 10.75 4.82 -1.70
N THR A 149 9.67 4.94 -2.48
CA THR A 149 8.39 5.45 -1.99
C THR A 149 7.85 4.60 -0.82
N ARG A 150 7.91 3.27 -0.92
CA ARG A 150 7.48 2.36 0.15
C ARG A 150 8.36 2.44 1.39
N ALA A 151 9.68 2.61 1.22
CA ALA A 151 10.60 2.83 2.32
C ALA A 151 10.28 4.12 3.08
N GLY A 152 9.93 5.19 2.36
CA GLY A 152 9.49 6.45 2.97
C GLY A 152 8.19 6.31 3.77
N TRP A 153 7.20 5.53 3.28
CA TRP A 153 5.99 5.24 4.05
C TRP A 153 6.30 4.52 5.37
N VAL A 154 7.03 3.40 5.31
CA VAL A 154 7.35 2.62 6.52
C VAL A 154 8.26 3.41 7.47
N GLY A 155 9.21 4.17 6.93
CA GLY A 155 10.07 5.06 7.71
C GLY A 155 9.27 6.11 8.47
N ALA A 156 8.37 6.82 7.80
CA ALA A 156 7.50 7.81 8.44
C ALA A 156 6.61 7.19 9.52
N GLU A 157 5.97 6.05 9.24
CA GLU A 157 5.11 5.35 10.20
C GLU A 157 5.91 4.85 11.43
N ILE A 158 7.17 4.42 11.25
CA ILE A 158 8.09 4.07 12.35
C ILE A 158 8.40 5.26 13.25
N GLU A 159 8.71 6.43 12.67
CA GLU A 159 9.04 7.63 13.45
C GLU A 159 7.81 8.18 14.19
N LEU A 160 6.62 8.11 13.56
CA LEU A 160 5.36 8.44 14.22
C LEU A 160 5.07 7.53 15.40
N ALA A 161 5.23 6.22 15.25
CA ALA A 161 5.04 5.27 16.36
C ALA A 161 6.10 5.43 17.48
N GLY A 162 7.26 5.99 17.15
CA GLY A 162 8.29 6.36 18.12
C GLY A 162 8.06 7.69 18.84
N ASN A 163 6.98 8.42 18.52
CA ASN A 163 6.70 9.79 18.97
C ASN A 163 7.82 10.79 18.63
N ILE A 164 8.56 10.56 17.53
CA ILE A 164 9.57 11.49 17.02
C ILE A 164 8.99 12.20 15.79
N SER A 165 7.91 12.96 15.99
CA SER A 165 7.07 13.48 14.90
C SER A 165 7.84 14.27 13.84
N GLY A 166 8.85 15.07 14.23
CA GLY A 166 9.69 15.80 13.27
C GLY A 166 10.54 14.89 12.37
N ALA A 167 10.97 13.72 12.87
CA ALA A 167 11.77 12.78 12.08
C ALA A 167 10.94 12.03 11.03
N ALA A 168 9.61 12.00 11.18
CA ALA A 168 8.70 11.38 10.22
C ALA A 168 8.50 12.21 8.94
N ILE A 169 8.74 13.54 8.99
CA ILE A 169 8.45 14.46 7.88
C ILE A 169 9.31 14.14 6.65
N ALA A 170 10.63 14.09 6.81
CA ALA A 170 11.57 13.85 5.71
C ALA A 170 11.28 12.56 4.91
N PRO A 171 11.07 11.38 5.53
CA PRO A 171 10.72 10.18 4.77
C PRO A 171 9.33 10.26 4.10
N ALA A 172 8.36 10.95 4.71
CA ALA A 172 7.04 11.15 4.11
C ALA A 172 7.09 12.09 2.89
N GLU A 173 7.86 13.18 2.96
CA GLU A 173 8.07 14.11 1.85
C GLU A 173 8.81 13.42 0.70
N MET A 174 9.89 12.68 1.00
CA MET A 174 10.60 11.89 0.00
C MET A 174 9.68 10.90 -0.74
N ALA A 175 8.79 10.22 -0.01
CA ALA A 175 7.85 9.29 -0.62
C ALA A 175 6.87 9.99 -1.57
N LEU A 176 6.40 11.20 -1.22
CA LEU A 176 5.49 11.99 -2.05
C LEU A 176 6.20 12.57 -3.27
N GLU A 177 7.39 13.14 -3.10
CA GLU A 177 8.22 13.68 -4.19
C GLU A 177 8.58 12.59 -5.20
N THR A 178 9.03 11.43 -4.72
CA THR A 178 9.37 10.30 -5.60
C THR A 178 8.16 9.82 -6.40
N ALA A 179 6.99 9.70 -5.75
CA ALA A 179 5.77 9.27 -6.43
C ALA A 179 5.28 10.30 -7.47
N ARG A 180 5.39 11.60 -7.15
CA ARG A 180 5.04 12.70 -8.06
C ARG A 180 5.96 12.76 -9.27
N ALA A 181 7.28 12.66 -9.05
CA ALA A 181 8.27 12.66 -10.12
C ALA A 181 8.05 11.50 -11.11
N ARG A 182 7.56 10.35 -10.62
CA ARG A 182 7.21 9.21 -11.47
C ARG A 182 5.88 9.39 -12.22
N GLY A 183 4.98 10.22 -11.72
CA GLY A 183 3.59 10.29 -12.16
C GLY A 183 2.76 9.09 -11.70
N ALA A 184 3.11 8.46 -10.58
CA ALA A 184 2.43 7.26 -10.06
C ALA A 184 1.22 7.64 -9.20
N CYS A 185 0.08 7.90 -9.83
CA CYS A 185 -1.13 8.48 -9.24
C CYS A 185 -1.55 7.85 -7.91
N ARG A 186 -1.71 6.51 -7.86
CA ARG A 186 -2.07 5.81 -6.62
C ARG A 186 -1.03 5.98 -5.50
N HIS A 187 0.25 5.99 -5.84
CA HIS A 187 1.32 6.18 -4.88
C HIS A 187 1.35 7.62 -4.37
N VAL A 188 1.04 8.61 -5.23
CA VAL A 188 0.84 10.00 -4.82
C VAL A 188 -0.29 10.10 -3.80
N VAL A 189 -1.45 9.47 -4.05
CA VAL A 189 -2.56 9.44 -3.08
C VAL A 189 -2.11 8.88 -1.74
N LYS A 190 -1.51 7.68 -1.70
CA LYS A 190 -1.05 7.07 -0.44
C LYS A 190 0.02 7.94 0.26
N SER A 191 0.99 8.48 -0.48
CA SER A 191 2.03 9.35 0.06
C SER A 191 1.45 10.65 0.63
N SER A 192 0.45 11.25 -0.03
CA SER A 192 -0.24 12.45 0.48
C SER A 192 -0.93 12.16 1.82
N LEU A 193 -1.62 11.03 1.95
CA LEU A 193 -2.25 10.65 3.23
C LEU A 193 -1.22 10.43 4.34
N VAL A 194 -0.10 9.76 4.05
CA VAL A 194 1.00 9.55 5.02
C VAL A 194 1.62 10.87 5.46
N LEU A 195 1.93 11.77 4.52
CA LEU A 195 2.47 13.08 4.84
C LEU A 195 1.47 13.94 5.62
N ALA A 196 0.19 13.89 5.27
CA ALA A 196 -0.83 14.64 5.98
C ALA A 196 -0.94 14.23 7.45
N VAL A 197 -0.98 12.92 7.75
CA VAL A 197 -0.92 12.40 9.13
C VAL A 197 0.35 12.84 9.85
N THR A 198 1.47 12.87 9.13
CA THR A 198 2.77 13.23 9.69
C THR A 198 2.82 14.68 10.18
N ILE A 199 2.24 15.62 9.41
CA ILE A 199 2.29 17.05 9.71
C ILE A 199 1.03 17.57 10.43
N ALA A 200 0.02 16.73 10.67
CA ALA A 200 -1.28 17.11 11.23
C ALA A 200 -1.22 17.70 12.66
N ASN A 201 -0.17 17.40 13.42
CA ASN A 201 0.04 17.93 14.77
C ASN A 201 1.00 19.13 14.81
N GLY A 202 1.37 19.67 13.65
CA GLY A 202 2.22 20.83 13.51
C GLY A 202 1.53 22.18 13.78
N GLY A 203 2.17 23.27 13.34
CA GLY A 203 1.62 24.62 13.40
C GLY A 203 0.40 24.82 12.49
N SER A 204 -0.22 26.01 12.53
CA SER A 204 -1.44 26.29 11.73
C SER A 204 -1.24 26.01 10.24
N ALA A 205 -0.12 26.45 9.66
CA ALA A 205 0.19 26.24 8.24
C ALA A 205 0.35 24.75 7.88
N GLU A 206 0.94 23.96 8.78
CA GLU A 206 1.10 22.51 8.58
C GLU A 206 -0.25 21.79 8.68
N ARG A 207 -1.12 22.20 9.60
CA ARG A 207 -2.49 21.68 9.71
C ARG A 207 -3.33 22.01 8.47
N ASP A 208 -3.21 23.21 7.93
CA ASP A 208 -3.91 23.59 6.71
C ASP A 208 -3.37 22.83 5.49
N ARG A 209 -2.04 22.62 5.42
CA ARG A 209 -1.41 21.74 4.41
C ARG A 209 -1.89 20.28 4.55
N ALA A 210 -2.03 19.76 5.77
CA ALA A 210 -2.53 18.41 6.01
C ALA A 210 -3.95 18.22 5.45
N LYS A 211 -4.85 19.15 5.75
CA LYS A 211 -6.24 19.14 5.23
C LYS A 211 -6.26 19.15 3.71
N ALA A 212 -5.53 20.08 3.08
CA ALA A 212 -5.47 20.17 1.62
C ALA A 212 -4.91 18.88 0.95
N LEU A 213 -3.93 18.23 1.60
CA LEU A 213 -3.39 16.95 1.11
C LEU A 213 -4.42 15.83 1.19
N VAL A 214 -5.20 15.74 2.28
CA VAL A 214 -6.25 14.72 2.43
C VAL A 214 -7.37 14.95 1.43
N GLU A 215 -7.84 16.19 1.29
CA GLU A 215 -8.91 16.57 0.34
C GLU A 215 -8.53 16.18 -1.09
N SER A 216 -7.36 16.61 -1.56
CA SER A 216 -6.89 16.27 -2.90
C SER A 216 -6.69 14.76 -3.10
N ALA A 217 -6.20 14.06 -2.07
CA ALA A 217 -6.04 12.61 -2.11
C ALA A 217 -7.39 11.88 -2.17
N ARG A 218 -8.40 12.34 -1.42
CA ARG A 218 -9.77 11.81 -1.45
C ARG A 218 -10.39 11.99 -2.82
N GLU A 219 -10.38 13.20 -3.37
CA GLU A 219 -10.94 13.48 -4.71
C GLU A 219 -10.30 12.63 -5.79
N THR A 220 -8.98 12.47 -5.74
CA THR A 220 -8.24 11.63 -6.67
C THR A 220 -8.59 10.15 -6.47
N ALA A 221 -8.66 9.67 -5.22
CA ALA A 221 -9.04 8.30 -4.92
C ALA A 221 -10.47 7.99 -5.37
N GLU A 222 -11.39 8.94 -5.26
CA GLU A 222 -12.77 8.82 -5.74
C GLU A 222 -12.82 8.78 -7.27
N LYS A 223 -12.16 9.73 -7.95
CA LYS A 223 -12.10 9.79 -9.41
C LYS A 223 -11.60 8.50 -10.06
N TYR A 224 -10.59 7.87 -9.47
CA TYR A 224 -9.97 6.65 -10.00
C TYR A 224 -10.41 5.36 -9.29
N GLU A 225 -11.44 5.46 -8.42
CA GLU A 225 -11.99 4.35 -7.64
C GLU A 225 -10.92 3.57 -6.85
N PHE A 226 -9.93 4.26 -6.28
CA PHE A 226 -8.97 3.67 -5.35
C PHE A 226 -9.63 3.41 -3.99
N ASN A 227 -10.68 2.60 -3.97
CA ASN A 227 -11.50 2.33 -2.80
C ASN A 227 -10.66 1.82 -1.63
N SER A 228 -9.53 1.13 -1.89
CA SER A 228 -8.60 0.71 -0.83
C SER A 228 -8.00 1.87 -0.02
N LEU A 229 -7.94 3.08 -0.60
CA LEU A 229 -7.43 4.30 0.03
C LEU A 229 -8.55 5.31 0.31
N LEU A 230 -9.66 5.29 -0.44
CA LEU A 230 -10.73 6.26 -0.31
C LEU A 230 -11.40 6.23 1.07
N TRP A 231 -11.68 5.05 1.62
CA TRP A 231 -12.26 4.95 2.97
C TRP A 231 -11.31 5.53 4.03
N VAL A 232 -10.00 5.31 3.89
CA VAL A 232 -8.97 5.90 4.76
C VAL A 232 -8.93 7.41 4.63
N ALA A 233 -9.00 7.93 3.39
CA ALA A 233 -9.04 9.37 3.15
C ALA A 233 -10.26 10.01 3.83
N CYS A 234 -11.44 9.38 3.74
CA CYS A 234 -12.64 9.84 4.45
C CYS A 234 -12.47 9.82 5.98
N LEU A 235 -11.81 8.81 6.57
CA LEU A 235 -11.52 8.84 8.02
C LEU A 235 -10.62 10.02 8.39
N LEU A 236 -9.58 10.28 7.59
CA LEU A 236 -8.67 11.40 7.84
C LEU A 236 -9.35 12.76 7.66
N GLU A 237 -10.29 12.90 6.71
CA GLU A 237 -11.14 14.10 6.61
C GLU A 237 -11.94 14.32 7.90
N ALA A 238 -12.55 13.24 8.43
CA ALA A 238 -13.31 13.31 9.66
C ALA A 238 -12.46 13.68 10.89
N ASP A 239 -11.18 13.31 10.89
CA ASP A 239 -10.25 13.59 11.99
C ASP A 239 -9.59 14.97 11.87
N PHE A 240 -9.40 15.51 10.66
CA PHE A 240 -8.74 16.80 10.45
C PHE A 240 -9.72 17.97 10.27
N GLY A 241 -10.94 17.69 9.82
CA GLY A 241 -12.00 18.68 9.58
C GLY A 241 -12.77 19.04 10.85
N ALA A 242 -13.17 20.31 10.98
CA ALA A 242 -14.06 20.78 12.06
C ALA A 242 -15.56 20.70 11.70
N GLY A 243 -15.90 20.29 10.47
CA GLY A 243 -17.28 20.18 9.98
C GLY A 243 -17.46 18.93 9.11
N HIS A 244 -18.66 18.34 9.14
CA HIS A 244 -19.02 17.12 8.42
C HIS A 244 -18.27 15.83 8.86
N ALA A 245 -17.69 15.81 10.06
CA ALA A 245 -16.99 14.63 10.57
C ALA A 245 -17.88 13.36 10.56
N ASP A 246 -19.14 13.48 10.98
CA ASP A 246 -20.09 12.36 10.97
C ASP A 246 -20.41 11.87 9.56
N GLU A 247 -20.54 12.78 8.59
CA GLU A 247 -20.75 12.46 7.18
C GLU A 247 -19.57 11.65 6.62
N TYR A 248 -18.35 12.12 6.87
CA TYR A 248 -17.15 11.43 6.40
C TYR A 248 -16.91 10.09 7.11
N ARG A 249 -17.23 9.97 8.41
CA ARG A 249 -17.21 8.68 9.12
C ARG A 249 -18.23 7.71 8.53
N SER A 250 -19.46 8.17 8.26
CA SER A 250 -20.50 7.35 7.60
C SER A 250 -20.05 6.90 6.22
N ARG A 251 -19.51 7.83 5.41
CA ARG A 251 -19.00 7.53 4.07
C ARG A 251 -17.85 6.53 4.09
N SER A 252 -16.92 6.67 5.04
CA SER A 252 -15.85 5.68 5.25
C SER A 252 -16.43 4.29 5.56
N ALA A 253 -17.41 4.19 6.47
CA ALA A 253 -18.02 2.92 6.83
C ALA A 253 -18.72 2.25 5.65
N GLU A 254 -19.43 3.01 4.81
CA GLU A 254 -20.04 2.53 3.56
C GLU A 254 -19.00 1.96 2.59
N LEU A 255 -17.92 2.71 2.35
CA LEU A 255 -16.85 2.32 1.45
C LEU A 255 -16.12 1.07 1.97
N LEU A 256 -15.81 1.03 3.26
CA LEU A 256 -15.19 -0.11 3.91
C LEU A 256 -16.10 -1.35 3.83
N HIS A 257 -17.40 -1.19 4.08
CA HIS A 257 -18.38 -2.26 3.88
C HIS A 257 -18.34 -2.78 2.43
N ALA A 258 -18.30 -1.89 1.44
CA ALA A 258 -18.19 -2.27 0.03
C ALA A 258 -16.89 -3.06 -0.26
N VAL A 259 -15.75 -2.60 0.26
CA VAL A 259 -14.46 -3.30 0.17
C VAL A 259 -14.56 -4.69 0.79
N LEU A 260 -15.19 -4.84 1.95
CA LEU A 260 -15.34 -6.12 2.65
C LEU A 260 -16.27 -7.09 1.92
N ARG A 261 -17.32 -6.60 1.24
CA ARG A 261 -18.13 -7.44 0.34
C ARG A 261 -17.31 -8.04 -0.80
N HIS A 262 -16.27 -7.32 -1.24
CA HIS A 262 -15.34 -7.79 -2.26
C HIS A 262 -14.05 -8.41 -1.70
N ALA A 263 -13.93 -8.61 -0.39
CA ALA A 263 -12.83 -9.35 0.22
C ALA A 263 -13.12 -10.85 0.29
N ASP A 264 -12.09 -11.69 0.27
CA ASP A 264 -12.23 -13.14 0.51
C ASP A 264 -12.52 -13.43 2.00
N PRO A 265 -12.94 -14.67 2.37
CA PRO A 265 -13.31 -15.00 3.74
C PRO A 265 -12.23 -14.68 4.79
N CYS A 266 -10.95 -14.88 4.45
CA CYS A 266 -9.84 -14.56 5.35
C CYS A 266 -9.74 -13.04 5.57
N GLY A 267 -9.81 -12.25 4.50
CA GLY A 267 -9.82 -10.78 4.61
C GLY A 267 -10.95 -10.24 5.49
N ARG A 268 -12.18 -10.75 5.33
CA ARG A 268 -13.32 -10.36 6.17
C ARG A 268 -13.19 -10.77 7.63
N TRP A 269 -12.54 -11.90 7.90
CA TRP A 269 -12.25 -12.31 9.27
C TRP A 269 -11.21 -11.40 9.91
N LEU A 270 -10.10 -11.13 9.22
CA LEU A 270 -9.04 -10.23 9.72
C LEU A 270 -9.58 -8.83 10.04
N ALA A 271 -10.42 -8.27 9.19
CA ALA A 271 -11.04 -6.97 9.44
C ALA A 271 -11.88 -6.95 10.73
N ARG A 272 -12.62 -8.04 11.02
CA ARG A 272 -13.46 -8.15 12.22
C ARG A 272 -12.67 -8.29 13.51
N GLU A 273 -11.54 -8.97 13.46
CA GLU A 273 -10.67 -9.15 14.63
C GLU A 273 -9.69 -7.98 14.83
N SER A 274 -9.64 -7.04 13.89
CA SER A 274 -8.66 -5.96 13.90
C SER A 274 -9.12 -4.79 14.79
N PRO A 275 -8.28 -4.32 15.73
CA PRO A 275 -8.55 -3.07 16.45
C PRO A 275 -8.35 -1.82 15.57
N TRP A 276 -7.78 -1.97 14.37
CA TRP A 276 -7.42 -0.88 13.46
C TRP A 276 -8.47 -0.58 12.40
N VAL A 277 -9.47 -1.45 12.25
CA VAL A 277 -10.49 -1.33 11.19
C VAL A 277 -11.81 -0.91 11.85
N PRO A 278 -12.35 0.28 11.54
CA PRO A 278 -13.58 0.77 12.16
C PRO A 278 -14.80 0.11 11.51
N LEU A 279 -15.23 -1.03 12.05
CA LEU A 279 -16.45 -1.74 11.64
C LEU A 279 -17.67 -1.34 12.46
#